data_AF-A0A2K8SDR4-F1
#
_entry.id   AF-A0A2K8SDR4-F1
#
_cell.length_a   1.000
_cell.length_b   1.000
_cell.length_c   1.000
_cell.angle_alpha   90.00
_cell.angle_beta   90.00
_cell.angle_gamma   90.00
#
_symmetry.space_group_name_H-M   'P 1'
#
loop_
_entity.id
_entity.type
_entity.pdbx_description
1 polymer ?
#
loop_
_entity_poly.entity_id
_entity_poly.type
_entity_poly.pdbx_seq_one_letter_code
_entity_poly.pdbx_strand_id
1 'polypeptide(L)'
;MLEKLLNKQEKELFSLKTLNKIKKQDFKAYLDIQENILESLKKQSQLDVKYTNEILKEKIVKQQNFVNKLTVYYNEVILKKEKQVEEVDFITEEFENMIKELVKIQK
;
A
#
# COMPACT_ATOMS: atom_id res chain seq x y z
N MET A 1 4.35 10.98 -7.62
CA MET A 1 4.37 11.99 -6.53
C MET A 1 4.69 11.44 -5.13
N LEU A 2 4.98 10.14 -4.96
CA LEU A 2 5.58 9.56 -3.73
C LEU A 2 7.13 9.61 -3.74
N GLU A 3 7.74 9.61 -4.94
CA GLU A 3 9.19 9.60 -5.14
C GLU A 3 9.94 10.82 -4.59
N LYS A 4 9.26 11.92 -4.25
CA LYS A 4 9.92 13.11 -3.68
C LYS A 4 10.00 13.10 -2.14
N LEU A 5 9.28 12.19 -1.48
CA LEU A 5 9.12 12.19 -0.01
C LEU A 5 9.73 10.97 0.68
N LEU A 6 9.97 9.89 -0.06
CA LEU A 6 10.52 8.65 0.46
C LEU A 6 12.06 8.72 0.50
N ASN A 7 12.68 8.13 1.52
CA ASN A 7 14.14 7.99 1.59
C ASN A 7 14.64 7.00 0.52
N LYS A 8 15.95 6.97 0.22
CA LYS A 8 16.48 6.14 -0.88
C LYS A 8 16.07 4.66 -0.78
N GLN A 9 16.13 4.09 0.43
CA GLN A 9 15.69 2.72 0.72
C GLN A 9 14.17 2.54 0.58
N GLU A 10 13.39 3.53 1.02
CA GLU A 10 11.93 3.50 0.89
C GLU A 10 11.51 3.65 -0.59
N LYS A 11 12.21 4.45 -1.39
CA LYS A 11 11.99 4.56 -2.85
C LYS A 11 12.28 3.25 -3.56
N GLU A 12 13.28 2.50 -3.14
CA GLU A 12 13.57 1.16 -3.68
C GLU A 12 12.46 0.16 -3.32
N LEU A 13 11.98 0.21 -2.07
CA LEU A 13 10.85 -0.61 -1.60
C LEU A 13 9.54 -0.25 -2.32
N PHE A 14 9.34 1.03 -2.62
CA PHE A 14 8.14 1.57 -3.27
C PHE A 14 8.36 1.92 -4.75
N SER A 15 9.36 1.36 -5.42
CA SER A 15 9.52 1.54 -6.87
C SER A 15 8.34 0.86 -7.59
N LEU A 16 7.90 1.35 -8.75
CA LEU A 16 6.83 0.73 -9.55
C LEU A 16 7.07 -0.78 -9.79
N LYS A 17 8.33 -1.21 -9.91
CA LYS A 17 8.71 -2.62 -10.07
C LYS A 17 8.55 -3.45 -8.79
N THR A 18 8.76 -2.83 -7.64
CA THR A 18 8.66 -3.48 -6.31
C THR A 18 7.24 -3.43 -5.77
N LEU A 19 6.52 -2.31 -5.99
CA LEU A 19 5.12 -2.11 -5.64
C LEU A 19 4.17 -3.11 -6.32
N ASN A 20 4.47 -3.52 -7.55
CA ASN A 20 3.71 -4.57 -8.23
C ASN A 20 3.92 -5.97 -7.61
N LYS A 21 4.96 -6.15 -6.80
CA LYS A 21 5.33 -7.43 -6.18
C LYS A 21 5.09 -7.48 -4.67
N ILE A 22 4.84 -6.34 -4.02
CA ILE A 22 4.50 -6.30 -2.59
C ILE A 22 3.15 -6.97 -2.40
N LYS A 23 3.12 -8.04 -1.60
CA LYS A 23 1.88 -8.71 -1.24
C LYS A 23 1.05 -7.79 -0.34
N LYS A 24 -0.28 -7.85 -0.45
CA LYS A 24 -1.20 -7.09 0.42
C LYS A 24 -0.88 -7.21 1.90
N GLN A 25 -0.52 -8.42 2.32
CA GLN A 25 -0.18 -8.74 3.69
C GLN A 25 1.08 -7.98 4.15
N ASP A 26 2.10 -7.90 3.30
CA ASP A 26 3.35 -7.19 3.60
C ASP A 26 3.12 -5.67 3.68
N PHE A 27 2.30 -5.11 2.77
CA PHE A 27 1.94 -3.70 2.85
C PHE A 27 1.11 -3.40 4.10
N LYS A 28 0.16 -4.27 4.44
CA LYS A 28 -0.67 -4.10 5.62
C LYS A 28 0.17 -4.19 6.90
N ALA A 29 1.06 -5.17 7.02
CA ALA A 29 2.00 -5.26 8.12
C ALA A 29 2.88 -4.00 8.24
N TYR A 30 3.34 -3.44 7.11
CA TYR A 30 4.07 -2.18 7.11
C TYR A 30 3.21 -1.00 7.60
N LEU A 31 1.95 -0.90 7.14
CA LEU A 31 1.01 0.12 7.61
C LEU A 31 0.79 0.00 9.13
N ASP A 32 0.56 -1.21 9.63
CA ASP A 32 0.36 -1.49 11.05
C ASP A 32 1.59 -1.07 11.88
N ILE A 33 2.81 -1.29 11.37
CA ILE A 33 4.05 -0.80 12.02
C ILE A 33 4.07 0.73 12.08
N GLN A 34 3.72 1.42 10.99
CA GLN A 34 3.71 2.88 10.96
C GLN A 34 2.64 3.49 11.88
N GLU A 35 1.49 2.84 12.02
CA GLU A 35 0.44 3.20 12.97
C GLU A 35 0.91 3.02 14.43
N ASN A 36 1.59 1.93 14.73
CA ASN A 36 2.16 1.70 16.06
C ASN A 36 3.22 2.75 16.44
N ILE A 37 4.06 3.16 15.49
CA ILE A 37 5.04 4.24 15.70
C ILE A 37 4.33 5.56 16.01
N LEU A 38 3.28 5.89 15.25
CA LEU A 38 2.48 7.09 15.48
C LEU A 38 1.82 7.07 16.86
N GLU A 39 1.29 5.92 17.28
CA GLU A 39 0.66 5.77 18.58
C GLU A 39 1.67 5.89 19.73
N SER A 40 2.88 5.34 19.55
CA SER A 40 3.99 5.51 20.49
C SER A 40 4.37 6.99 20.66
N LEU A 41 4.47 7.75 19.56
CA LEU A 41 4.74 9.19 19.60
C LEU A 41 3.64 9.97 20.33
N LYS A 42 2.37 9.61 20.12
CA LYS A 42 1.23 10.21 20.83
C LYS A 42 1.28 9.91 22.33
N LYS A 43 1.61 8.67 22.72
CA LYS A 43 1.78 8.27 24.12
C LYS A 43 2.93 9.04 24.77
N GLN A 44 4.07 9.17 24.08
CA GLN A 44 5.19 9.98 24.57
C GLN A 44 4.78 11.44 24.80
N SER A 45 4.02 12.03 23.89
CA SER A 45 3.52 13.41 24.03
C SER A 45 2.55 13.58 25.20
N GLN A 46 1.82 12.53 25.60
CA GLN A 46 0.93 12.54 26.76
C GLN A 46 1.69 12.41 28.08
N LEU A 47 2.89 11.81 28.07
CA LEU A 47 3.75 11.68 29.25
C LEU A 47 4.58 12.96 29.49
N ASP A 48 4.96 13.66 28.42
CA ASP A 48 5.76 14.89 28.44
C ASP A 48 4.98 16.17 28.84
N VAL A 49 3.90 16.06 29.63
CA VAL A 49 2.96 17.16 30.00
C VAL A 49 3.67 18.40 30.57
N LYS A 50 4.87 18.24 31.15
CA LYS A 50 5.61 19.32 31.82
C LYS A 50 6.17 20.39 30.88
N TYR A 51 6.42 20.09 29.61
CA TYR A 51 6.95 21.05 28.65
C TYR A 51 6.33 20.85 27.27
N THR A 52 5.85 21.93 26.66
CA THR A 52 5.31 21.93 25.30
C THR A 52 6.42 21.61 24.29
N ASN A 53 6.67 20.33 24.03
CA ASN A 53 7.67 19.90 23.07
C ASN A 53 7.15 20.08 21.64
N GLU A 54 7.36 21.26 21.07
CA GLU A 54 6.93 21.59 19.70
C GLU A 54 7.54 20.66 18.64
N ILE A 55 8.79 20.22 18.85
CA ILE A 55 9.47 19.26 17.96
C ILE A 55 8.73 17.92 17.94
N LEU A 56 8.26 17.45 19.10
CA LEU A 56 7.49 16.22 19.19
C LEU A 56 6.12 16.36 18.51
N LYS A 57 5.45 17.51 18.67
CA LYS A 57 4.19 17.81 17.97
C LYS A 57 4.38 17.81 16.46
N GLU A 58 5.42 18.45 15.95
CA GLU A 58 5.74 18.42 14.52
C GLU A 58 6.01 16.99 14.02
N LYS A 59 6.74 16.19 14.79
CA LYS A 59 7.00 14.78 14.44
C LYS A 59 5.70 13.97 14.36
N ILE A 60 4.79 14.16 15.31
CA ILE A 60 3.47 13.51 15.30
C ILE A 60 2.68 13.92 14.06
N VAL A 61 2.66 15.21 13.72
CA VAL A 61 1.95 15.70 12.52
C VAL A 61 2.56 15.12 11.24
N LYS A 62 3.89 15.12 11.13
CA LYS A 62 4.60 14.53 9.98
C LYS A 62 4.30 13.03 9.85
N GLN A 63 4.36 12.28 10.94
CA GLN A 63 4.05 10.85 10.96
C GLN A 63 2.57 10.57 10.64
N GLN A 64 1.64 11.36 11.20
CA GLN A 64 0.21 11.24 10.90
C GLN A 64 -0.07 11.46 9.41
N ASN A 65 0.54 12.48 8.81
CA ASN A 65 0.40 12.74 7.38
C ASN A 65 0.98 11.62 6.53
N PHE A 66 2.05 10.96 6.99
CA PHE A 66 2.64 9.82 6.31
C PHE A 66 1.72 8.60 6.36
N VAL A 67 1.23 8.23 7.55
CA VAL A 67 0.25 7.14 7.74
C VAL A 67 -0.99 7.37 6.88
N ASN A 68 -1.57 8.57 6.91
CA ASN A 68 -2.76 8.88 6.11
C ASN A 68 -2.53 8.64 4.60
N LYS A 69 -1.35 9.02 4.08
CA LYS A 69 -0.99 8.78 2.68
C LYS A 69 -0.85 7.30 2.37
N LEU A 70 -0.26 6.50 3.27
CA LEU A 70 -0.15 5.06 3.11
C LEU A 70 -1.53 4.39 3.14
N THR A 71 -2.42 4.82 4.02
CA THR A 71 -3.81 4.33 4.09
C THR A 71 -4.57 4.61 2.81
N VAL A 72 -4.47 5.83 2.27
CA VAL A 72 -5.07 6.19 0.98
C VAL A 72 -4.52 5.31 -0.13
N TYR A 73 -3.20 5.15 -0.21
CA TYR A 73 -2.55 4.29 -1.20
C TYR A 73 -3.00 2.82 -1.10
N TYR A 74 -3.09 2.28 0.12
CA TYR A 74 -3.58 0.93 0.35
C TYR A 74 -5.01 0.75 -0.18
N ASN A 75 -5.90 1.68 0.16
CA ASN A 75 -7.30 1.60 -0.21
C ASN A 75 -7.54 1.83 -1.71
N GLU A 76 -6.82 2.76 -2.31
CA GLU A 76 -7.08 3.17 -3.70
C GLU A 76 -6.29 2.36 -4.72
N VAL A 77 -5.08 1.94 -4.39
CA VAL A 77 -4.18 1.29 -5.35
C VAL A 77 -4.10 -0.20 -5.07
N ILE A 78 -3.80 -0.59 -3.83
CA ILE A 78 -3.58 -2.00 -3.48
C ILE A 78 -4.91 -2.77 -3.46
N LEU A 79 -5.97 -2.24 -2.82
CA LEU A 79 -7.27 -2.92 -2.74
C LEU A 79 -8.01 -2.96 -4.08
N LYS A 80 -8.02 -1.86 -4.84
CA LYS A 80 -8.74 -1.79 -6.13
C LYS A 80 -8.06 -2.59 -7.24
N LYS A 81 -6.74 -2.73 -7.23
CA LYS A 81 -6.01 -3.49 -8.25
C LYS A 81 -6.35 -4.97 -8.25
N GLU A 82 -6.66 -5.56 -7.09
CA GLU A 82 -7.13 -6.96 -7.02
C GLU A 82 -8.48 -7.17 -7.71
N LYS A 83 -9.42 -6.22 -7.55
CA LYS A 83 -10.74 -6.32 -8.21
C LYS A 83 -10.66 -6.37 -9.73
N GLN A 84 -9.64 -5.78 -10.34
CA GLN A 84 -9.50 -5.74 -11.80
C GLN A 84 -8.79 -6.96 -12.39
N VAL A 85 -8.00 -7.70 -11.61
CA VAL A 85 -7.25 -8.85 -12.14
C VAL A 85 -8.13 -10.11 -12.18
N GLU A 86 -9.00 -10.32 -11.19
CA GLU A 86 -9.86 -11.51 -11.12
C GLU A 86 -10.92 -11.58 -12.25
N GLU A 87 -11.49 -10.44 -12.67
CA GLU A 87 -12.53 -10.43 -13.71
C GLU A 87 -11.97 -10.70 -15.13
N VAL A 88 -10.72 -10.34 -15.40
CA VAL A 88 -10.14 -10.45 -16.75
C VAL A 88 -9.65 -11.88 -17.01
N ASP A 89 -9.02 -12.52 -16.02
CA ASP A 89 -8.44 -13.86 -16.19
C ASP A 89 -9.52 -14.92 -16.49
N PHE A 90 -10.68 -14.84 -15.82
CA PHE A 90 -11.82 -15.77 -16.05
C PHE A 90 -12.38 -15.66 -17.48
N ILE A 91 -12.53 -14.43 -17.98
CA ILE A 91 -13.06 -14.20 -19.34
C ILE A 91 -12.08 -14.73 -20.39
N THR A 92 -10.77 -14.59 -20.20
CA THR A 92 -9.77 -15.13 -21.14
C THR A 92 -9.71 -16.65 -21.16
N GLU A 93 -9.83 -17.34 -20.03
CA GLU A 93 -9.82 -18.82 -20.01
C GLU A 93 -11.05 -19.42 -20.71
N GLU A 94 -12.24 -18.88 -20.49
CA GLU A 94 -13.46 -19.33 -21.18
C GLU A 94 -13.37 -19.09 -22.69
N PHE A 95 -12.85 -17.92 -23.09
CA PHE A 95 -12.71 -17.56 -24.51
C PHE A 95 -11.67 -18.43 -25.22
N GLU A 96 -10.53 -18.72 -24.58
CA GLU A 96 -9.52 -19.64 -25.13
C GLU A 96 -10.05 -21.06 -25.29
N ASN A 97 -10.85 -21.54 -24.33
CA ASN A 97 -11.45 -22.87 -24.41
C ASN A 97 -12.49 -22.97 -25.53
N MET A 98 -13.32 -21.93 -25.72
CA MET A 98 -14.24 -21.85 -26.86
C MET A 98 -13.51 -21.85 -28.21
N ILE A 99 -12.41 -21.10 -28.35
CA ILE A 99 -11.61 -21.08 -29.58
C ILE A 99 -11.00 -22.46 -29.85
N LYS A 100 -10.48 -23.14 -28.81
CA LYS A 100 -9.92 -24.49 -28.95
C LYS A 100 -10.96 -25.50 -29.44
N GLU A 101 -12.19 -25.43 -28.95
CA GLU A 101 -13.27 -26.31 -29.42
C GLU A 101 -13.64 -26.04 -30.89
N LEU A 102 -13.76 -24.77 -31.28
CA LEU A 102 -14.08 -24.40 -32.66
C LEU A 102 -12.99 -24.86 -33.65
N VAL A 103 -11.71 -24.71 -33.29
CA VAL A 103 -10.59 -25.18 -34.11
C VAL A 103 -10.58 -26.71 -34.22
N LYS A 104 -11.06 -27.42 -33.20
CA LYS A 104 -11.13 -28.89 -33.18
C LYS A 104 -12.25 -29.42 -34.08
N ILE A 105 -13.35 -28.67 -34.23
CA ILE A 105 -14.49 -29.02 -35.10
C ILE A 105 -14.19 -28.76 -36.59
N GLN A 106 -13.24 -27.86 -36.90
CA GLN A 106 -12.86 -27.51 -38.27
C GLN A 106 -11.76 -28.42 -38.89
N LYS A 107 -11.23 -29.40 -38.15
CA LYS A 107 -10.32 -30.44 -38.67
C LYS A 107 -11.07 -31.74 -38.90
#